data_AF-A0A1B8RT39-F1
#
_entry.id   AF-A0A1B8RT39-F1
#
_cell.length_a   1.000
_cell.length_b   1.000
_cell.length_c   1.000
_cell.angle_alpha   90.00
_cell.angle_beta   90.00
_cell.angle_gamma   90.00
#
_symmetry.space_group_name_H-M   'P 1'
#
loop_
_entity.id
_entity.type
_entity.pdbx_description
1 polymer ?
#
loop_
_entity_poly.entity_id
_entity_poly.type
_entity_poly.pdbx_seq_one_letter_code
_entity_poly.pdbx_strand_id
1 'polypeptide(L)' 'MNKIYKLIIYILLGLAISITLYSIYLVNIEFILRGFIHIIFLTSLLLLDKLDGKNRKIVEITFGISSMIIIISDFYKIFL' A
#
# COMPACT_ATOMS: atom_id res chain seq x y z
N MET A 1 -16.67 -1.20 4.97
CA MET A 1 -16.29 -1.02 3.55
C MET A 1 -17.18 -1.89 2.66
N ASN A 2 -17.69 -1.36 1.54
CA ASN A 2 -18.60 -2.10 0.67
C ASN A 2 -17.88 -3.28 -0.04
N LYS A 3 -18.58 -4.41 -0.28
CA LYS A 3 -18.00 -5.68 -0.75
C LYS A 3 -17.22 -5.53 -2.06
N ILE A 4 -17.72 -4.72 -2.99
CA ILE A 4 -17.08 -4.46 -4.28
C ILE A 4 -15.73 -3.76 -4.11
N TYR A 5 -15.66 -2.72 -3.26
CA TYR A 5 -14.41 -2.01 -2.98
C TYR A 5 -13.37 -2.92 -2.33
N LYS A 6 -13.82 -3.81 -1.43
CA LYS A 6 -12.94 -4.80 -0.82
C LYS A 6 -12.35 -5.75 -1.84
N LEU A 7 -13.15 -6.22 -2.80
CA LEU A 7 -12.67 -7.07 -3.90
C LEU A 7 -11.64 -6.34 -4.76
N ILE A 8 -11.90 -5.07 -5.12
CA ILE A 8 -10.96 -4.24 -5.90
C ILE A 8 -9.62 -4.11 -5.16
N ILE A 9 -9.65 -3.85 -3.85
CA ILE A 9 -8.42 -3.71 -3.04
C ILE A 9 -7.65 -5.03 -2.97
N TYR A 10 -8.33 -6.18 -2.89
CA TYR A 10 -7.64 -7.48 -2.95
C TYR A 10 -6.96 -7.74 -4.31
N ILE A 11 -7.62 -7.36 -5.41
CA ILE A 11 -7.02 -7.46 -6.76
C ILE A 11 -5.78 -6.57 -6.85
N LEU A 12 -5.88 -5.32 -6.39
CA LEU A 12 -4.75 -4.38 -6.33
C LEU A 12 -3.61 -4.92 -5.48
N LEU A 13 -3.91 -5.55 -4.34
CA LEU A 13 -2.90 -6.14 -3.46
C LEU A 13 -2.16 -7.28 -4.17
N GLY A 14 -2.88 -8.16 -4.86
CA GLY A 14 -2.27 -9.23 -5.65
C GLY A 14 -1.37 -8.71 -6.76
N LEU A 15 -1.78 -7.64 -7.45
CA LEU A 15 -0.96 -6.97 -8.46
C LEU A 15 0.29 -6.33 -7.85
N ALA A 16 0.15 -5.61 -6.73
CA ALA A 16 1.28 -4.99 -6.04
C ALA A 16 2.32 -6.02 -5.59
N ILE A 17 1.88 -7.17 -5.05
CA ILE A 17 2.77 -8.27 -4.69
C ILE A 17 3.49 -8.82 -5.93
N SER A 18 2.76 -9.08 -7.02
CA SER A 18 3.32 -9.63 -8.25
C SER A 18 4.38 -8.72 -8.87
N ILE A 19 4.10 -7.41 -8.94
CA ILE A 19 5.03 -6.40 -9.44
C ILE A 19 6.26 -6.29 -8.52
N THR A 20 6.06 -6.35 -7.21
CA THR A 20 7.17 -6.30 -6.24
C THR A 20 8.09 -7.51 -6.42
N LEU A 21 7.54 -8.72 -6.54
CA LEU A 21 8.32 -9.95 -6.79
C LEU A 21 9.09 -9.88 -8.11
N TYR A 22 8.45 -9.40 -9.18
CA TYR A 22 9.12 -9.20 -10.46
C TYR A 22 10.27 -8.17 -10.36
N SER A 23 10.07 -7.11 -9.59
CA SER A 23 11.10 -6.08 -9.36
C SER A 23 12.27 -6.59 -8.53
N ILE A 24 12.02 -7.49 -7.56
CA ILE A 24 13.06 -8.20 -6.81
C ILE A 24 13.91 -9.06 -7.75
N TYR A 25 13.26 -9.82 -8.64
CA TYR A 25 13.97 -10.62 -9.64
C TYR A 25 14.89 -9.77 -10.54
N LEU A 26 14.43 -8.57 -10.92
CA LEU A 26 15.21 -7.62 -11.71
C LEU A 26 16.21 -6.76 -10.90
N VAL A 27 16.30 -6.96 -9.58
CA VAL A 27 17.15 -6.16 -8.65
C VAL A 27 16.88 -4.65 -8.77
N ASN A 28 15.65 -4.27 -9.10
CA ASN A 28 15.26 -2.87 -9.23
C ASN A 28 14.82 -2.30 -7.88
N ILE A 29 15.79 -1.80 -7.11
CA ILE A 29 15.61 -1.34 -5.71
C ILE A 29 14.52 -0.27 -5.58
N GLU A 30 14.40 0.65 -6.54
CA GLU A 30 13.39 1.71 -6.52
C GLU A 30 11.97 1.13 -6.53
N PHE A 31 11.71 0.21 -7.46
CA PHE A 31 10.40 -0.43 -7.59
C PHE A 31 10.10 -1.40 -6.45
N ILE A 32 11.12 -2.04 -5.89
CA ILE A 32 10.98 -2.90 -4.71
C ILE A 32 10.49 -2.08 -3.51
N LEU A 33 11.16 -0.98 -3.19
CA LEU A 33 10.79 -0.09 -2.07
C LEU A 33 9.37 0.46 -2.25
N ARG A 34 9.06 0.92 -3.46
CA ARG A 34 7.73 1.43 -3.81
C ARG A 34 6.66 0.34 -3.65
N GLY A 35 6.95 -0.87 -4.10
CA GLY A 35 6.06 -2.03 -3.98
C GLY A 35 5.70 -2.35 -2.53
N PHE A 36 6.71 -2.37 -1.64
CA PHE A 36 6.47 -2.59 -0.20
C PHE A 36 5.57 -1.52 0.42
N ILE A 37 5.77 -0.23 0.09
CA ILE A 37 4.93 0.86 0.61
C ILE A 37 3.47 0.68 0.16
N HIS A 38 3.24 0.31 -1.11
CA HIS A 38 1.90 0.07 -1.64
C HIS A 38 1.22 -1.14 -1.00
N ILE A 39 1.97 -2.21 -0.71
CA ILE A 39 1.46 -3.39 0.01
C ILE A 39 1.02 -3.00 1.43
N ILE A 40 1.83 -2.21 2.15
CA ILE A 40 1.50 -1.71 3.50
C ILE A 40 0.25 -0.83 3.45
N PHE A 41 0.15 0.05 2.47
CA PHE A 41 -1.02 0.91 2.25
C PHE A 41 -2.29 0.09 2.02
N LEU A 42 -2.28 -0.84 1.06
CA LEU A 42 -3.45 -1.65 0.72
C LEU A 42 -3.86 -2.57 1.87
N THR A 43 -2.89 -3.11 2.60
CA THR A 43 -3.13 -3.97 3.76
C THR A 43 -3.73 -3.18 4.93
N SER A 44 -3.19 -1.99 5.24
CA SER A 44 -3.74 -1.12 6.28
C SER A 44 -5.16 -0.67 5.95
N LEU A 45 -5.44 -0.35 4.68
CA LEU A 45 -6.79 -0.02 4.20
C LEU A 45 -7.80 -1.17 4.42
N LEU A 46 -7.40 -2.42 4.18
CA LEU A 46 -8.25 -3.60 4.45
C LEU A 46 -8.47 -3.85 5.95
N LEU A 47 -7.49 -3.51 6.79
CA LEU A 47 -7.52 -3.76 8.23
C LEU A 47 -8.28 -2.68 9.01
N LEU A 48 -8.36 -1.47 8.48
CA LEU A 48 -9.06 -0.32 9.07
C LEU A 48 -10.53 -0.62 9.38
N ASP A 49 -11.17 -1.43 8.54
CA ASP A 49 -12.58 -1.83 8.66
C ASP A 49 -12.80 -3.10 9.52
N LYS A 50 -11.72 -3.70 10.04
CA LYS A 50 -11.73 -4.99 10.76
C LYS A 50 -11.23 -4.91 12.20
N LEU A 51 -10.47 -3.88 12.54
CA LEU A 51 -9.81 -3.76 13.84
C LEU A 51 -10.51 -2.73 14.71
N ASP A 52 -10.54 -2.99 16.02
CA ASP A 52 -11.13 -2.12 17.02
C ASP A 52 -10.11 -1.63 18.06
N GLY A 53 -10.45 -0.53 18.74
CA GLY A 53 -9.71 0.02 19.87
C GLY A 53 -8.26 0.42 19.52
N LYS A 54 -7.30 -0.07 20.30
CA LYS A 54 -5.87 0.29 20.16
C LYS A 54 -5.28 -0.13 18.81
N ASN A 55 -5.69 -1.28 18.28
CA ASN A 55 -5.17 -1.81 17.03
C ASN A 55 -5.61 -0.96 15.83
N ARG A 56 -6.85 -0.46 15.87
CA ARG A 56 -7.37 0.47 14.85
C ARG A 56 -6.53 1.74 14.76
N LYS A 57 -6.19 2.35 15.90
CA LYS A 57 -5.36 3.57 15.94
C LYS A 57 -3.97 3.36 15.31
N ILE A 58 -3.35 2.20 15.57
CA ILE A 58 -2.04 1.86 14.98
C ILE A 58 -2.16 1.72 13.46
N VAL A 59 -3.23 1.06 12.99
CA VAL A 59 -3.47 0.90 11.55
C VAL A 59 -3.81 2.23 10.87
N GLU A 60 -4.57 3.11 11.51
CA GLU A 60 -4.86 4.47 11.01
C GLU A 60 -3.57 5.29 10.85
N ILE A 61 -2.67 5.23 11.83
CA ILE A 61 -1.35 5.89 11.74
C ILE A 61 -0.53 5.30 10.59
N THR A 62 -0.48 3.97 10.48
CA THR A 62 0.26 3.27 9.41
C THR A 62 -0.30 3.61 8.03
N PHE A 63 -1.63 3.69 7.91
CA PHE A 63 -2.31 4.11 6.70
C PHE A 63 -1.98 5.57 6.34
N GLY A 64 -2.00 6.48 7.32
CA GLY A 64 -1.65 7.88 7.11
C GLY A 64 -0.20 8.05 6.62
N ILE A 65 0.75 7.39 7.27
CA ILE A 65 2.17 7.45 6.91
C ILE A 65 2.40 6.89 5.51
N SER A 66 1.86 5.70 5.20
CA SER A 66 2.03 5.09 3.88
C SER A 66 1.37 5.92 2.77
N SER A 67 0.19 6.51 3.04
CA SER A 67 -0.46 7.44 2.11
C SER A 67 0.41 8.66 1.81
N MET A 68 0.99 9.28 2.84
CA MET A 68 1.84 10.46 2.68
C MET A 68 3.10 10.16 1.88
N ILE A 69 3.73 8.99 2.12
CA ILE A 69 4.90 8.56 1.36
C ILE A 69 4.57 8.35 -0.12
N ILE A 70 3.43 7.73 -0.43
CA ILE A 70 2.98 7.54 -1.83
C ILE A 70 2.78 8.88 -2.51
N ILE A 71 2.03 9.80 -1.87
CA ILE A 71 1.75 11.14 -2.43
C ILE A 71 3.05 11.90 -2.71
N ILE A 72 3.99 11.92 -1.75
CA ILE A 72 5.27 12.62 -1.93
C ILE A 72 6.10 11.96 -3.04
N SER A 73 6.16 10.62 -3.07
CA SER A 73 6.94 9.87 -4.06
C SER A 73 6.42 10.08 -5.47
N ASP A 74 5.10 10.16 -5.66
CA ASP A 74 4.49 10.39 -6.96
C ASP A 74 4.53 11.86 -7.36
N PHE A 75 4.33 12.79 -6.41
CA PHE A 75 4.49 14.22 -6.66
C PHE A 75 5.93 14.53 -7.10
N TYR A 76 6.94 13.96 -6.44
CA TYR A 76 8.33 14.14 -6.82
C TYR A 76 8.62 13.68 -8.27
N LYS A 77 8.00 12.58 -8.72
CA LYS A 77 8.14 12.09 -10.11
C LYS A 77 7.41 12.93 -11.16
N ILE A 78 6.39 13.71 -10.78
CA ILE A 78 5.68 14.58 -11.73
C ILE A 78 6.51 15.83 -12.05
N PHE A 79 7.36 16.26 -11.12
CA PHE A 79 8.15 17.50 -11.24
C PHE A 79 9.59 17.30 -11.72
N LEU A 80 10.02 16.06 -11.95
CA LEU A 80 11.41 15.68 -12.27
C LEU A 80 11.45 14.76 -13.48
#